data_AF-A0A6J1P5T4-F1
#
_entry.id   AF-A0A6J1P5T4-F1
#
_cell.length_a   1.000
_cell.length_b   1.000
_cell.length_c   1.000
_cell.angle_alpha   90.00
_cell.angle_beta   90.00
_cell.angle_gamma   90.00
#
_symmetry.space_group_name_H-M   'P 1'
#
loop_
_entity.id
_entity.type
_entity.pdbx_description
1 polymer ?
#
loop_
_entity_poly.entity_id
_entity_poly.type
_entity_poly.pdbx_seq_one_letter_code
_entity_poly.pdbx_strand_id
1 'polypeptide(L)'
;MRRKKTCVGLAMELISRWRALDAEFPGLDSATSLVSCEEAVLDVREYVTLGEGPNSVEYAEKEHVLVCVQLDVDGRPGVLLADPGYHLSRLIIVMHDQLYPHTGWFTQSEEPSCLKDYEYSCNPQNSKYVEWRERVTRGTAIKCQTSLIYVAQPFLDCIPITEKRNLVYNFKSLLARDPKGRLVAGMYFPVGGNMENATFTIFTDNGVEKRRTKYKFDAFRDPDNVHPSIVEELEHCSEKLRFKKRELLVIISKLANILSNQSFVEQVLEINDDICRMYL
;
A
#
# COMPACT_ATOMS: atom_id res chain seq x y z
N MET A 1 11.63 -18.55 2.69
CA MET A 1 11.43 -17.11 2.91
C MET A 1 9.92 -16.82 2.92
N ARG A 2 9.32 -16.51 4.08
CA ARG A 2 7.90 -16.08 4.13
C ARG A 2 7.80 -14.80 3.30
N ARG A 3 7.04 -14.82 2.21
CA ARG A 3 6.85 -13.63 1.36
C ARG A 3 6.15 -12.58 2.22
N LYS A 4 6.86 -11.51 2.57
CA LYS A 4 6.26 -10.39 3.29
C LYS A 4 5.43 -9.61 2.25
N LYS A 5 4.12 -9.54 2.45
CA LYS A 5 3.15 -9.00 1.47
C LYS A 5 2.59 -7.63 1.87
N THR A 6 3.04 -7.08 2.99
CA THR A 6 2.69 -5.75 3.49
C THR A 6 3.67 -4.71 2.97
N CYS A 7 3.32 -3.43 3.01
CA CYS A 7 4.20 -2.34 2.61
C CYS A 7 5.56 -2.39 3.33
N VAL A 8 5.55 -2.53 4.67
CA VAL A 8 6.75 -2.67 5.51
C VAL A 8 7.56 -3.89 5.09
N GLY A 9 6.87 -5.01 4.89
CA GLY A 9 7.49 -6.26 4.47
C GLY A 9 8.22 -6.17 3.14
N LEU A 10 7.56 -5.60 2.14
CA LEU A 10 8.08 -5.42 0.79
C LEU A 10 9.20 -4.37 0.76
N ALA A 11 9.10 -3.30 1.55
CA ALA A 11 10.13 -2.29 1.66
C ALA A 11 11.42 -2.84 2.30
N MET A 12 11.30 -3.64 3.36
CA MET A 12 12.46 -4.33 3.95
C MET A 12 13.13 -5.31 2.98
N GLU A 13 12.35 -6.04 2.19
CA GLU A 13 12.88 -6.91 1.14
C GLU A 13 13.63 -6.12 0.07
N LEU A 14 13.09 -4.98 -0.35
CA LEU A 14 13.71 -4.11 -1.35
C LEU A 14 15.06 -3.56 -0.84
N ILE A 15 15.11 -3.02 0.38
CA ILE A 15 16.35 -2.56 1.01
C ILE A 15 17.38 -3.69 1.09
N SER A 16 16.96 -4.89 1.51
CA SER A 16 17.87 -6.03 1.59
C SER A 16 18.49 -6.40 0.23
N ARG A 17 17.80 -6.15 -0.88
CA ARG A 17 18.33 -6.38 -2.23
C ARG A 17 19.20 -5.22 -2.70
N TRP A 18 18.81 -3.98 -2.42
CA TRP A 18 19.58 -2.79 -2.78
C TRP A 18 20.92 -2.71 -2.07
N ARG A 19 21.05 -3.27 -0.88
CA ARG A 19 22.35 -3.43 -0.20
C ARG A 19 23.43 -4.07 -1.06
N ALA A 20 23.08 -5.01 -1.93
CA ALA A 20 24.05 -5.63 -2.83
C ALA A 20 24.58 -4.68 -3.90
N LEU A 21 23.86 -3.59 -4.20
CA LEU A 21 24.25 -2.58 -5.18
C LEU A 21 25.28 -1.58 -4.63
N ASP A 22 25.51 -1.54 -3.31
CA ASP A 22 26.49 -0.64 -2.70
C ASP A 22 27.92 -0.88 -3.22
N ALA A 23 28.23 -2.11 -3.65
CA ALA A 23 29.50 -2.44 -4.28
C ALA A 23 29.72 -1.72 -5.62
N GLU A 24 28.65 -1.43 -6.36
CA GLU A 24 28.68 -0.71 -7.64
C GLU A 24 28.42 0.80 -7.43
N PHE A 25 27.63 1.15 -6.42
CA PHE A 25 27.25 2.52 -6.06
C PHE A 25 27.58 2.80 -4.58
N PRO A 26 28.86 3.08 -4.25
CA PRO A 26 29.29 3.26 -2.87
C PRO A 26 28.51 4.36 -2.15
N GLY A 27 28.01 4.04 -0.95
CA GLY A 27 27.24 4.96 -0.11
C GLY A 27 25.73 4.81 -0.26
N LEU A 28 25.26 4.03 -1.23
CA LEU A 28 23.84 3.76 -1.43
C LEU A 28 23.18 3.16 -0.17
N ASP A 29 23.80 2.16 0.47
CA ASP A 29 23.21 1.56 1.68
C ASP A 29 23.09 2.59 2.80
N SER A 30 24.12 3.43 2.99
CA SER A 30 24.12 4.47 4.02
C SER A 30 23.10 5.59 3.77
N ALA A 31 22.81 5.88 2.50
CA ALA A 31 21.82 6.87 2.09
C ALA A 31 20.39 6.30 2.07
N THR A 32 20.23 4.98 2.19
CA THR A 32 18.94 4.29 2.08
C THR A 32 18.27 4.14 3.46
N SER A 33 17.01 4.54 3.56
CA SER A 33 16.19 4.34 4.76
C SER A 33 14.73 4.04 4.43
N LEU A 34 14.00 3.53 5.42
CA LEU A 34 12.53 3.61 5.39
C LEU A 34 12.10 5.01 5.81
N VAL A 35 11.01 5.51 5.24
CA VAL A 35 10.38 6.79 5.61
C VAL A 35 8.88 6.57 5.85
N SER A 36 8.28 7.33 6.78
CA SER A 36 6.84 7.24 7.04
C SER A 36 6.06 7.99 5.97
N CYS A 37 4.85 7.49 5.71
CA CYS A 37 3.87 8.14 4.86
C CYS A 37 2.55 8.23 5.62
N GLU A 38 2.01 9.45 5.70
CA GLU A 38 0.73 9.76 6.30
C GLU A 38 -0.28 10.05 5.18
N GLU A 39 -1.29 9.18 5.01
CA GLU A 39 -2.24 9.23 3.88
C GLU A 39 -3.54 9.98 4.24
N ALA A 40 -3.94 9.95 5.51
CA ALA A 40 -5.12 10.60 6.05
C ALA A 40 -4.86 12.06 6.54
N VAL A 41 -4.11 12.85 5.79
CA VAL A 41 -3.81 14.25 6.16
C VAL A 41 -4.99 15.16 5.79
N LEU A 42 -5.66 15.72 6.81
CA LEU A 42 -6.82 16.61 6.63
C LEU A 42 -6.41 18.01 6.16
N ASP A 43 -5.47 18.64 6.86
CA ASP A 43 -4.89 19.93 6.49
C ASP A 43 -3.37 19.81 6.40
N VAL A 44 -2.86 19.81 5.16
CA VAL A 44 -1.42 19.71 4.87
C VAL A 44 -0.64 20.85 5.51
N ARG A 45 -1.16 22.08 5.46
CA ARG A 45 -0.45 23.26 5.95
C ARG A 45 -0.33 23.23 7.45
N GLU A 46 -1.43 22.93 8.16
CA GLU A 46 -1.41 22.76 9.60
C GLU A 46 -0.40 21.67 9.98
N TYR A 47 -0.54 20.47 9.39
CA TYR A 47 0.31 19.32 9.69
C TYR A 47 1.82 19.64 9.60
N VAL A 48 2.26 20.24 8.48
CA VAL A 48 3.70 20.48 8.25
C VAL A 48 4.28 21.64 9.06
N THR A 49 3.42 22.46 9.68
CA THR A 49 3.83 23.63 10.49
C THR A 49 3.74 23.41 12.01
N LEU A 50 3.14 22.31 12.46
CA LEU A 50 3.00 21.98 13.89
C LEU A 50 4.32 21.64 14.60
N GLY A 51 5.42 21.40 13.88
CA GLY A 51 6.74 21.24 14.49
C GLY A 51 7.80 20.63 13.59
N GLU A 52 8.78 19.97 14.20
CA GLU A 52 10.00 19.49 13.53
C GLU A 52 9.80 18.23 12.67
N GLY A 53 8.72 17.49 12.89
CA GLY A 53 8.37 16.27 12.17
C GLY A 53 7.07 15.62 12.68
N PRO A 54 6.75 14.39 12.22
CA PRO A 54 5.47 13.74 12.52
C PRO A 54 5.20 13.50 14.00
N ASN A 55 6.24 13.47 14.85
CA ASN A 55 6.08 13.31 16.30
C ASN A 55 5.55 14.57 16.99
N SER A 56 5.55 15.71 16.32
CA SER A 56 4.94 16.96 16.80
C SER A 56 3.44 17.02 16.53
N VAL A 57 2.89 16.09 15.75
CA VAL A 57 1.48 16.01 15.42
C VAL A 57 0.85 14.88 16.24
N GLU A 58 0.00 15.24 17.20
CA GLU A 58 -0.65 14.29 18.11
C GLU A 58 -1.46 13.22 17.37
N TYR A 59 -2.07 13.62 16.25
CA TYR A 59 -2.92 12.78 15.41
C TYR A 59 -2.19 12.22 14.16
N ALA A 60 -0.86 12.09 14.17
CA ALA A 60 -0.13 11.53 13.03
C ALA A 60 -0.36 10.01 12.84
N GLU A 61 -1.11 9.62 11.81
CA GLU A 61 -1.24 8.23 11.37
C GLU A 61 -0.16 7.85 10.34
N LYS A 62 0.83 7.04 10.76
CA LYS A 62 1.90 6.51 9.88
C LYS A 62 1.47 5.20 9.22
N GLU A 63 0.52 5.32 8.30
CA GLU A 63 -0.22 4.20 7.67
C GLU A 63 0.60 3.41 6.64
N HIS A 64 1.63 4.04 6.10
CA HIS A 64 2.42 3.46 5.00
C HIS A 64 3.90 3.80 5.12
N VAL A 65 4.73 3.07 4.39
CA VAL A 65 6.18 3.28 4.34
C VAL A 65 6.71 3.18 2.92
N LEU A 66 7.69 4.01 2.62
CA LEU A 66 8.45 3.97 1.38
C LEU A 66 9.92 3.68 1.67
N VAL A 67 10.63 3.20 0.66
CA VAL A 67 12.09 3.21 0.66
C VAL A 67 12.55 4.56 0.10
N CYS A 68 13.44 5.23 0.80
CA CYS A 68 14.00 6.53 0.43
C CYS A 68 15.52 6.42 0.32
N VAL A 69 16.09 7.10 -0.67
CA VAL A 69 17.53 7.32 -0.82
C VAL A 69 17.75 8.83 -0.88
N GLN A 70 18.58 9.36 0.02
CA GLN A 70 19.03 10.75 -0.05
C GLN A 70 20.00 10.91 -1.22
N LEU A 71 19.80 11.94 -2.05
CA LEU A 71 20.60 12.19 -3.25
C LEU A 71 21.14 13.61 -3.29
N ASP A 72 22.32 13.75 -3.90
CA ASP A 72 22.88 15.02 -4.35
C ASP A 72 23.27 14.87 -5.82
N VAL A 73 22.72 15.74 -6.68
CA VAL A 73 22.99 15.74 -8.12
C VAL A 73 23.59 17.09 -8.50
N ASP A 74 24.91 17.14 -8.66
CA ASP A 74 25.67 18.36 -8.94
C ASP A 74 25.43 19.46 -7.90
N GLY A 75 25.43 19.12 -6.61
CA GLY A 75 25.18 20.04 -5.50
C GLY A 75 23.70 20.37 -5.28
N ARG A 76 22.80 19.68 -5.99
CA ARG A 76 21.35 19.90 -5.88
C ARG A 76 20.74 18.75 -5.07
N PRO A 77 20.19 19.03 -3.89
CA PRO A 77 19.63 18.00 -3.04
C PRO A 77 18.32 17.44 -3.61
N GLY A 78 18.09 16.17 -3.35
CA GLY A 78 16.86 15.49 -3.70
C GLY A 78 16.71 14.17 -2.98
N VAL A 79 15.60 13.49 -3.23
CA VAL A 79 15.36 12.13 -2.75
C VAL A 79 14.90 11.24 -3.89
N LEU A 80 15.28 9.97 -3.81
CA LEU A 80 14.70 8.91 -4.62
C LEU A 80 13.80 8.05 -3.74
N LEU A 81 12.57 7.87 -4.18
CA LEU A 81 11.54 7.11 -3.49
C LEU A 81 11.17 5.87 -4.30
N ALA A 82 11.05 4.75 -3.63
CA ALA A 82 10.42 3.55 -4.14
C ALA A 82 9.27 3.16 -3.22
N ASP A 83 8.10 2.94 -3.83
CA ASP A 83 6.90 2.49 -3.11
C ASP A 83 6.54 1.07 -3.54
N PRO A 84 7.10 0.06 -2.85
CA PRO A 84 6.78 -1.32 -3.14
C PRO A 84 5.40 -1.74 -2.58
N GLY A 85 4.80 -0.99 -1.64
CA GLY A 85 3.48 -1.30 -1.10
C GLY A 85 2.36 -1.02 -2.11
N TYR A 86 2.40 0.15 -2.74
CA TYR A 86 1.53 0.48 -3.88
C TYR A 86 2.01 -0.12 -5.20
N HIS A 87 3.21 -0.72 -5.20
CA HIS A 87 3.89 -1.30 -6.36
C HIS A 87 3.99 -0.30 -7.51
N LEU A 88 4.50 0.90 -7.22
CA LEU A 88 4.89 1.82 -8.26
C LEU A 88 5.98 1.16 -9.10
N SER A 89 5.78 1.10 -10.41
CA SER A 89 6.68 0.42 -11.35
C SER A 89 7.94 1.20 -11.69
N ARG A 90 8.15 2.33 -11.00
CA ARG A 90 9.24 3.27 -11.24
C ARG A 90 9.74 3.83 -9.93
N LEU A 91 10.99 4.26 -9.97
CA LEU A 91 11.59 5.10 -8.95
C LEU A 91 11.09 6.53 -9.18
N ILE A 92 10.79 7.21 -8.08
CA ILE A 92 10.35 8.61 -8.10
C ILE A 92 11.52 9.45 -7.60
N ILE A 93 11.97 10.39 -8.42
CA ILE A 93 13.02 11.33 -8.04
C ILE A 93 12.37 12.68 -7.76
N VAL A 94 12.59 13.20 -6.56
CA VAL A 94 12.10 14.49 -6.10
C VAL A 94 13.30 15.39 -5.83
N MET A 95 13.64 16.23 -6.81
CA MET A 95 14.64 17.29 -6.63
C MET A 95 14.01 18.51 -5.95
N HIS A 96 14.76 19.18 -5.07
CA HIS A 96 14.29 20.39 -4.38
C HIS A 96 14.03 21.55 -5.35
N ASP A 97 14.79 21.64 -6.44
CA ASP A 97 14.64 22.67 -7.48
C ASP A 97 13.58 22.33 -8.54
N GLN A 98 12.97 21.14 -8.46
CA GLN A 98 12.02 20.59 -9.44
C GLN A 98 12.57 20.48 -10.88
N LEU A 99 13.89 20.58 -11.08
CA LEU A 99 14.51 20.41 -12.38
C LEU A 99 14.89 18.94 -12.60
N TYR A 100 15.13 18.56 -13.85
CA TYR A 100 15.63 17.22 -14.18
C TYR A 100 16.81 16.83 -13.27
N PRO A 101 16.83 15.63 -12.67
CA PRO A 101 15.99 14.45 -12.95
C PRO A 101 14.66 14.33 -12.18
N HIS A 102 14.07 15.43 -11.69
CA HIS A 102 12.75 15.43 -11.05
C HIS A 102 11.68 14.73 -11.91
N THR A 103 10.86 13.87 -11.30
CA THR A 103 9.90 13.00 -12.02
C THR A 103 8.64 13.73 -12.47
N GLY A 104 8.10 14.63 -11.66
CA GLY A 104 6.85 15.34 -11.94
C GLY A 104 5.62 14.44 -12.01
N TRP A 105 4.60 14.89 -12.75
CA TRP A 105 3.35 14.15 -12.93
C TRP A 105 3.54 12.92 -13.83
N PHE A 106 2.96 11.79 -13.42
CA PHE A 106 2.89 10.59 -14.24
C PHE A 106 1.57 9.83 -14.01
N THR A 107 1.12 9.13 -15.06
CA THR A 107 -0.06 8.26 -14.96
C THR A 107 0.31 6.95 -14.28
N GLN A 108 -0.28 6.71 -13.12
CA GLN A 108 -0.13 5.46 -12.37
C GLN A 108 -1.04 4.36 -12.93
N SER A 109 -2.28 4.69 -13.28
CA SER A 109 -3.19 3.72 -13.87
C SER A 109 -4.23 4.38 -14.75
N GLU A 110 -4.51 3.76 -15.88
CA GLU A 110 -5.58 4.14 -16.80
C GLU A 110 -6.52 2.95 -17.00
N GLU A 111 -7.75 3.09 -16.50
CA GLU A 111 -8.85 2.18 -16.79
C GLU A 111 -9.95 2.95 -17.54
N PRO A 112 -10.80 2.29 -18.36
CA PRO A 112 -11.81 2.96 -19.18
C PRO A 112 -12.72 3.95 -18.42
N SER A 113 -12.91 3.74 -17.12
CA SER A 113 -13.76 4.57 -16.25
C SER A 113 -12.99 5.38 -15.21
N CYS A 114 -11.66 5.26 -15.14
CA CYS A 114 -10.87 5.79 -14.04
C CYS A 114 -9.41 6.02 -14.47
N LEU A 115 -8.99 7.29 -14.54
CA LEU A 115 -7.60 7.70 -14.69
C LEU A 115 -7.04 8.09 -13.31
N LYS A 116 -5.83 7.63 -12.99
CA LYS A 116 -5.10 8.02 -11.78
C LYS A 116 -3.72 8.52 -12.14
N ASP A 117 -3.45 9.77 -11.79
CA ASP A 117 -2.15 10.42 -11.95
C ASP A 117 -1.56 10.77 -10.60
N TYR A 118 -0.25 10.56 -10.45
CA TYR A 118 0.52 10.87 -9.25
C TYR A 118 1.58 11.92 -9.55
N GLU A 119 1.93 12.69 -8.54
CA GLU A 119 3.07 13.59 -8.55
C GLU A 119 3.65 13.71 -7.15
N TYR A 120 4.97 13.92 -7.10
CA TYR A 120 5.73 14.03 -5.87
C TYR A 120 6.58 15.29 -5.91
N SER A 121 6.44 16.16 -4.91
CA SER A 121 7.20 17.40 -4.81
C SER A 121 7.55 17.72 -3.36
N CYS A 122 8.67 18.38 -3.10
CA CYS A 122 8.96 18.89 -1.76
C CYS A 122 7.85 19.84 -1.32
N ASN A 123 7.41 19.72 -0.07
CA ASN A 123 6.43 20.64 0.49
C ASN A 123 7.04 22.06 0.56
N PRO A 124 6.32 23.10 0.12
CA PRO A 124 6.86 24.45 0.03
C PRO A 124 7.09 25.14 1.38
N GLN A 125 6.46 24.66 2.46
CA GLN A 125 6.57 25.24 3.80
C GLN A 125 7.58 24.50 4.67
N ASN A 126 7.77 23.21 4.42
CA ASN A 126 8.67 22.35 5.17
C ASN A 126 9.29 21.30 4.25
N SER A 127 10.54 21.56 3.83
CA SER A 127 11.27 20.70 2.90
C SER A 127 11.62 19.31 3.45
N LYS A 128 11.36 19.06 4.75
CA LYS A 128 11.47 17.73 5.35
C LYS A 128 10.36 16.77 4.89
N TYR A 129 9.31 17.30 4.27
CA TYR A 129 8.21 16.52 3.71
C TYR A 129 8.24 16.55 2.19
N VAL A 130 7.95 15.39 1.59
CA VAL A 130 7.51 15.28 0.20
C VAL A 130 5.99 15.13 0.20
N GLU A 131 5.32 15.96 -0.58
CA GLU A 131 3.90 15.78 -0.91
C GLU A 131 3.78 14.73 -1.99
N TRP A 132 2.95 13.72 -1.75
CA TRP A 132 2.44 12.82 -2.77
C TRP A 132 1.02 13.24 -3.12
N ARG A 133 0.83 13.81 -4.31
CA ARG A 133 -0.46 14.27 -4.81
C ARG A 133 -1.06 13.23 -5.74
N GLU A 134 -2.26 12.77 -5.40
CA GLU A 134 -3.07 11.89 -6.24
C GLU A 134 -4.17 12.68 -6.93
N ARG A 135 -4.36 12.45 -8.22
CA ARG A 135 -5.48 12.96 -9.01
C ARG A 135 -6.22 11.79 -9.63
N VAL A 136 -7.48 11.61 -9.22
CA VAL A 136 -8.35 10.55 -9.72
C VAL A 136 -9.48 11.18 -10.54
N THR A 137 -9.50 10.88 -11.84
CA THR A 137 -10.51 11.37 -12.78
C THR A 137 -11.47 10.23 -13.14
N ARG A 138 -12.77 10.44 -12.92
CA ARG A 138 -13.86 9.51 -13.27
C ARG A 138 -14.95 10.25 -14.03
N GLY A 139 -14.96 10.12 -15.36
CA GLY A 139 -15.82 10.95 -16.21
C GLY A 139 -15.44 12.42 -16.04
N THR A 140 -16.37 13.24 -15.56
CA THR A 140 -16.15 14.68 -15.29
C THR A 140 -15.68 14.97 -13.87
N ALA A 141 -15.76 14.00 -12.95
CA ALA A 141 -15.37 14.20 -11.55
C ALA A 141 -13.85 14.04 -11.39
N ILE A 142 -13.21 15.03 -10.76
CA ILE A 142 -11.80 14.98 -10.39
C ILE A 142 -11.72 15.05 -8.87
N LYS A 143 -11.12 14.03 -8.24
CA LYS A 143 -10.79 14.03 -6.82
C LYS A 143 -9.28 14.17 -6.67
N CYS A 144 -8.86 15.10 -5.83
CA CYS A 144 -7.47 15.25 -5.42
C CYS A 144 -7.30 14.84 -3.96
N GLN A 145 -6.17 14.21 -3.65
CA GLN A 145 -5.75 13.89 -2.29
C GLN A 145 -4.24 14.15 -2.18
N THR A 146 -3.79 14.58 -1.01
CA THR A 146 -2.36 14.78 -0.73
C THR A 146 -1.98 13.98 0.49
N SER A 147 -0.98 13.13 0.33
CA SER A 147 -0.32 12.39 1.40
C SER A 147 1.04 13.05 1.68
N LEU A 148 1.56 12.88 2.90
CA LEU A 148 2.85 13.43 3.30
C LEU A 148 3.84 12.32 3.58
N ILE A 149 5.06 12.49 3.08
CA ILE A 149 6.17 11.55 3.29
C ILE A 149 7.27 12.30 4.02
N TYR A 150 7.58 11.89 5.26
CA TYR A 150 8.63 12.53 6.04
C TYR A 150 10.01 11.96 5.68
N VAL A 151 10.81 12.74 4.95
CA VAL A 151 12.08 12.29 4.38
C VAL A 151 13.32 12.77 5.11
N ALA A 152 13.18 13.60 6.15
CA ALA A 152 14.33 14.15 6.87
C ALA A 152 15.02 13.17 7.82
N GLN A 153 14.38 12.06 8.20
CA GLN A 153 15.02 11.04 9.03
C GLN A 153 14.47 9.63 8.77
N PRO A 154 15.26 8.57 9.07
CA PRO A 154 14.78 7.19 8.99
C PRO A 154 13.59 6.90 9.92
N PHE A 155 12.60 6.18 9.41
CA PHE A 155 11.48 5.67 10.18
C PHE A 155 11.78 4.27 10.74
N LEU A 156 12.19 4.23 12.01
CA LEU A 156 12.65 3.00 12.66
C LEU A 156 11.51 2.14 13.23
N ASP A 157 10.36 2.74 13.51
CA ASP A 157 9.22 2.11 14.20
C ASP A 157 8.12 1.59 13.26
N CYS A 158 8.47 1.29 12.00
CA CYS A 158 7.53 0.79 11.00
C CYS A 158 6.82 -0.52 11.38
N ILE A 159 7.46 -1.41 12.16
CA ILE A 159 6.81 -2.63 12.65
C ILE A 159 5.77 -2.31 13.74
N PRO A 160 6.13 -1.69 14.88
CA PRO A 160 5.17 -1.46 15.96
C PRO A 160 4.06 -0.47 15.60
N ILE A 161 4.26 0.40 14.60
CA ILE A 161 3.27 1.38 14.17
C ILE A 161 2.52 0.88 12.92
N THR A 162 3.17 0.86 11.76
CA THR A 162 2.51 0.60 10.47
C THR A 162 2.07 -0.85 10.32
N GLU A 163 2.96 -1.82 10.57
CA GLU A 163 2.62 -3.25 10.40
C GLU A 163 1.56 -3.71 11.39
N LYS A 164 1.61 -3.24 12.65
CA LYS A 164 0.58 -3.54 13.66
C LYS A 164 -0.76 -2.87 13.36
N ARG A 165 -0.77 -1.60 12.92
CA ARG A 165 -1.99 -0.91 12.47
C ARG A 165 -2.71 -1.72 11.38
N ASN A 166 -1.94 -2.33 10.47
CA ASN A 166 -2.47 -3.17 9.42
C ASN A 166 -3.21 -4.44 9.90
N LEU A 167 -2.99 -4.90 11.14
CA LEU A 167 -3.72 -6.04 11.70
C LEU A 167 -5.20 -5.71 11.90
N VAL A 168 -5.52 -4.48 12.30
CA VAL A 168 -6.88 -4.09 12.69
C VAL A 168 -7.64 -3.30 11.63
N TYR A 169 -7.02 -2.92 10.50
CA TYR A 169 -7.78 -2.31 9.40
C TYR A 169 -9.02 -3.14 9.04
N ASN A 170 -10.15 -2.45 8.94
CA ASN A 170 -11.44 -3.02 8.58
C ASN A 170 -11.58 -3.33 7.07
N PHE A 171 -10.50 -3.20 6.30
CA PHE A 171 -10.45 -3.61 4.91
C PHE A 171 -9.14 -4.32 4.64
N LYS A 172 -9.21 -5.51 4.05
CA LYS A 172 -8.03 -6.32 3.72
C LYS A 172 -7.94 -6.51 2.23
N SER A 173 -6.72 -6.48 1.71
CA SER A 173 -6.45 -6.81 0.32
C SER A 173 -5.18 -7.64 0.17
N LEU A 174 -5.18 -8.46 -0.87
CA LEU A 174 -4.06 -9.24 -1.33
C LEU A 174 -3.99 -9.09 -2.85
N LEU A 175 -2.97 -8.40 -3.34
CA LEU A 175 -2.91 -7.98 -4.73
C LEU A 175 -1.65 -8.53 -5.41
N ALA A 176 -1.79 -8.92 -6.67
CA ALA A 176 -0.71 -9.14 -7.62
C ALA A 176 -0.77 -8.05 -8.69
N ARG A 177 0.41 -7.55 -9.04
CA ARG A 177 0.60 -6.57 -10.10
C ARG A 177 1.67 -7.05 -11.08
N ASP A 178 1.56 -6.58 -12.33
CA ASP A 178 2.59 -6.81 -13.33
C ASP A 178 3.80 -5.88 -13.11
N PRO A 179 4.91 -6.05 -13.87
CA PRO A 179 6.08 -5.16 -13.75
C PRO A 179 5.81 -3.69 -14.04
N LYS A 180 4.66 -3.34 -14.65
CA LYS A 180 4.22 -1.96 -14.89
C LYS A 180 3.34 -1.43 -13.74
N GLY A 181 3.12 -2.21 -12.68
CA GLY A 181 2.34 -1.81 -11.51
C GLY A 181 0.83 -1.99 -11.68
N ARG A 182 0.39 -2.55 -12.82
CA ARG A 182 -1.04 -2.76 -13.12
C ARG A 182 -1.56 -3.98 -12.37
N LEU A 183 -2.76 -3.88 -11.81
CA LEU A 183 -3.43 -4.98 -11.10
C LEU A 183 -3.72 -6.13 -12.05
N VAL A 184 -3.25 -7.34 -11.72
CA VAL A 184 -3.46 -8.54 -12.55
C VAL A 184 -4.26 -9.64 -11.86
N ALA A 185 -4.21 -9.73 -10.54
CA ALA A 185 -5.05 -10.64 -9.77
C ALA A 185 -5.07 -10.27 -8.30
N GLY A 186 -6.05 -10.78 -7.57
CA GLY A 186 -6.05 -10.65 -6.13
C GLY A 186 -7.40 -10.88 -5.50
N MET A 187 -7.44 -10.58 -4.22
CA MET A 187 -8.60 -10.70 -3.35
C MET A 187 -8.69 -9.47 -2.46
N TYR A 188 -9.90 -8.99 -2.21
CA TYR A 188 -10.13 -8.01 -1.16
C TYR A 188 -11.48 -8.22 -0.48
N PHE A 189 -11.60 -7.77 0.76
CA PHE A 189 -12.82 -7.85 1.54
C PHE A 189 -12.83 -6.82 2.66
N PRO A 190 -14.00 -6.21 2.95
CA PRO A 190 -14.20 -5.53 4.22
C PRO A 190 -14.28 -6.55 5.36
N VAL A 191 -13.73 -6.19 6.51
CA VAL A 191 -13.97 -6.82 7.80
C VAL A 191 -15.11 -6.03 8.42
N GLY A 192 -16.23 -6.69 8.70
CA GLY A 192 -17.43 -6.07 9.27
C GLY A 192 -18.71 -6.44 8.54
N GLY A 193 -19.79 -6.54 9.31
CA GLY A 193 -21.09 -7.04 8.88
C GLY A 193 -21.45 -8.39 9.51
N ASN A 194 -22.76 -8.71 9.55
CA ASN A 194 -23.23 -10.04 9.94
C ASN A 194 -22.58 -11.10 9.02
N MET A 195 -22.14 -12.22 9.59
CA MET A 195 -21.47 -13.31 8.89
C MET A 195 -22.21 -13.76 7.62
N GLU A 196 -23.55 -13.77 7.66
CA GLU A 196 -24.40 -14.14 6.51
C GLU A 196 -24.15 -13.29 5.25
N ASN A 197 -23.56 -12.11 5.44
CA ASN A 197 -23.24 -11.12 4.41
C ASN A 197 -21.73 -10.89 4.23
N ALA A 198 -20.87 -11.57 5.01
CA ALA A 198 -19.42 -11.47 4.86
C ALA A 198 -19.02 -12.00 3.48
N THR A 199 -18.42 -11.13 2.68
CA THR A 199 -18.11 -11.40 1.28
C THR A 199 -16.72 -10.93 0.94
N PHE A 200 -16.10 -11.62 -0.02
CA PHE A 200 -14.86 -11.20 -0.64
C PHE A 200 -15.02 -11.13 -2.15
N THR A 201 -14.17 -10.33 -2.77
CA THR A 201 -14.10 -10.23 -4.23
C THR A 201 -12.78 -10.80 -4.69
N ILE A 202 -12.83 -11.74 -5.63
CA ILE A 202 -11.68 -12.16 -6.42
C ILE A 202 -11.68 -11.33 -7.69
N PHE A 203 -10.50 -10.91 -8.11
CA PHE A 203 -10.32 -10.34 -9.43
C PHE A 203 -9.15 -11.01 -10.14
N THR A 204 -9.27 -11.13 -11.45
CA THR A 204 -8.22 -11.63 -12.35
C THR A 204 -8.31 -10.87 -13.66
N ASP A 205 -7.16 -10.43 -14.15
CA ASP A 205 -6.98 -9.81 -15.46
C ASP A 205 -6.02 -10.67 -16.29
N ASN A 206 -6.52 -11.18 -17.42
CA ASN A 206 -5.76 -12.00 -18.37
C ASN A 206 -5.30 -11.22 -19.60
N GLY A 207 -5.44 -9.89 -19.59
CA GLY A 207 -5.13 -9.00 -20.72
C GLY A 207 -6.25 -8.94 -21.76
N VAL A 208 -7.04 -10.01 -21.90
CA VAL A 208 -8.23 -10.07 -22.78
C VAL A 208 -9.51 -9.84 -22.00
N GLU A 209 -9.61 -10.43 -20.81
CA GLU A 209 -10.79 -10.34 -19.94
C GLU A 209 -10.39 -9.95 -18.52
N LYS A 210 -11.11 -8.97 -17.98
CA LYS A 210 -11.07 -8.58 -16.57
C LYS A 210 -12.30 -9.17 -15.88
N ARG A 211 -12.08 -10.15 -15.02
CA ARG A 211 -13.14 -10.77 -14.22
C ARG A 211 -13.08 -10.26 -12.78
N ARG A 212 -14.23 -9.92 -12.22
CA ARG A 212 -14.42 -9.62 -10.79
C ARG A 212 -15.62 -10.42 -10.32
N THR A 213 -15.41 -11.33 -9.37
CA THR A 213 -16.47 -12.19 -8.86
C THR A 213 -16.52 -12.10 -7.34
N LYS A 214 -17.73 -11.90 -6.82
CA LYS A 214 -18.01 -11.73 -5.39
C LYS A 214 -18.53 -13.04 -4.83
N TYR A 215 -17.94 -13.47 -3.73
CA TYR A 215 -18.23 -14.73 -3.06
C TYR A 215 -18.56 -14.50 -1.58
N LYS A 216 -19.41 -15.35 -1.01
CA LYS A 216 -19.65 -15.39 0.44
C LYS A 216 -18.60 -16.26 1.12
N PHE A 217 -18.07 -15.84 2.25
CA PHE A 217 -17.09 -16.63 3.00
C PHE A 217 -17.66 -17.96 3.50
N ASP A 218 -18.95 -18.00 3.86
CA ASP A 218 -19.62 -19.20 4.39
C ASP A 218 -19.52 -20.40 3.43
N ALA A 219 -19.53 -20.17 2.12
CA ALA A 219 -19.38 -21.20 1.09
C ALA A 219 -18.00 -21.88 1.08
N PHE A 220 -17.02 -21.38 1.84
CA PHE A 220 -15.64 -21.89 1.90
C PHE A 220 -15.26 -22.46 3.26
N ARG A 221 -16.22 -22.60 4.20
CA ARG A 221 -15.99 -23.27 5.49
C ARG A 221 -15.55 -24.73 5.31
N ASP A 222 -16.11 -25.38 4.30
CA ASP A 222 -15.74 -26.72 3.89
C ASP A 222 -15.05 -26.67 2.50
N PRO A 223 -13.71 -26.67 2.45
CA PRO A 223 -12.96 -26.55 1.20
C PRO A 223 -13.19 -27.72 0.23
N ASP A 224 -13.59 -28.89 0.70
CA ASP A 224 -13.80 -30.08 -0.14
C ASP A 224 -15.15 -30.05 -0.86
N ASN A 225 -16.09 -29.23 -0.37
CA ASN A 225 -17.43 -29.04 -0.95
C ASN A 225 -17.57 -27.77 -1.81
N VAL A 226 -16.48 -27.03 -2.04
CA VAL A 226 -16.49 -25.88 -2.95
C VAL A 226 -16.66 -26.35 -4.39
N HIS A 227 -17.60 -25.72 -5.13
CA HIS A 227 -17.89 -26.10 -6.50
C HIS A 227 -16.62 -26.08 -7.39
N PRO A 228 -16.37 -27.11 -8.22
CA PRO A 228 -15.11 -27.24 -8.97
C PRO A 228 -14.75 -26.03 -9.84
N SER A 229 -15.73 -25.36 -10.47
CA SER A 229 -15.46 -24.16 -11.29
C SER A 229 -14.96 -22.96 -10.48
N ILE A 230 -15.36 -22.86 -9.20
CA ILE A 230 -14.87 -21.80 -8.30
C ILE A 230 -13.44 -22.13 -7.89
N VAL A 231 -13.15 -23.40 -7.61
CA VAL A 231 -11.78 -23.85 -7.30
C VAL A 231 -10.86 -23.53 -8.48
N GLU A 232 -11.27 -23.81 -9.71
CA GLU A 232 -10.50 -23.47 -10.92
C GLU A 232 -10.21 -21.96 -11.03
N GLU A 233 -11.19 -21.10 -10.78
CA GLU A 233 -10.99 -19.64 -10.74
C GLU A 233 -9.98 -19.22 -9.66
N LEU A 234 -10.07 -19.82 -8.46
CA LEU A 234 -9.13 -19.55 -7.37
C LEU A 234 -7.72 -20.04 -7.67
N GLU A 235 -7.55 -21.17 -8.37
CA GLU A 235 -6.24 -21.65 -8.80
C GLU A 235 -5.61 -20.67 -9.81
N HIS A 236 -6.41 -20.18 -10.77
CA HIS A 236 -5.94 -19.18 -11.73
C HIS A 236 -5.48 -17.87 -11.05
N CYS A 237 -6.22 -17.42 -10.04
CA CYS A 237 -5.82 -16.29 -9.20
C CYS A 237 -4.55 -16.61 -8.38
N SER A 238 -4.45 -17.84 -7.84
CA SER A 238 -3.30 -18.30 -7.05
C SER A 238 -2.00 -18.26 -7.85
N GLU A 239 -2.03 -18.69 -9.11
CA GLU A 239 -0.85 -18.67 -9.98
C GLU A 239 -0.29 -17.26 -10.17
N LYS A 240 -1.17 -16.28 -10.41
CA LYS A 240 -0.77 -14.86 -10.53
C LYS A 240 -0.26 -14.27 -9.22
N LEU A 241 -0.81 -14.72 -8.08
CA LEU A 241 -0.30 -14.42 -6.73
C LEU A 241 0.98 -15.20 -6.38
N ARG A 242 1.45 -16.06 -7.30
CA ARG A 242 2.59 -16.97 -7.19
C ARG A 242 2.45 -17.99 -6.06
N PHE A 243 1.23 -18.26 -5.63
CA PHE A 243 0.92 -19.22 -4.59
C PHE A 243 1.04 -20.65 -5.10
N LYS A 244 1.24 -21.59 -4.17
CA LYS A 244 1.17 -23.03 -4.48
C LYS A 244 -0.28 -23.42 -4.75
N LYS A 245 -0.45 -24.55 -5.44
CA LYS A 245 -1.76 -25.16 -5.69
C LYS A 245 -2.57 -25.27 -4.39
N ARG A 246 -3.85 -24.88 -4.42
CA ARG A 246 -4.78 -24.81 -3.28
C ARG A 246 -4.42 -23.86 -2.13
N GLU A 247 -3.30 -23.14 -2.20
CA GLU A 247 -2.88 -22.28 -1.08
C GLU A 247 -3.86 -21.11 -0.85
N LEU A 248 -4.39 -20.48 -1.92
CA LEU A 248 -5.40 -19.43 -1.77
C LEU A 248 -6.70 -19.97 -1.20
N LEU A 249 -7.16 -21.15 -1.66
CA LEU A 249 -8.36 -21.80 -1.11
C LEU A 249 -8.19 -22.05 0.39
N VAL A 250 -7.05 -22.60 0.82
CA VAL A 250 -6.74 -22.80 2.24
C VAL A 250 -6.75 -21.49 3.02
N ILE A 251 -6.21 -20.40 2.45
CA ILE A 251 -6.25 -19.08 3.07
C ILE A 251 -7.70 -18.59 3.21
N ILE A 252 -8.52 -18.70 2.16
CA ILE A 252 -9.92 -18.28 2.17
C ILE A 252 -10.73 -19.09 3.20
N SER A 253 -10.55 -20.41 3.28
CA SER A 253 -11.22 -21.24 4.29
C SER A 253 -10.82 -20.87 5.71
N LYS A 254 -9.54 -20.56 5.94
CA LYS A 254 -9.09 -20.04 7.25
C LYS A 254 -9.74 -18.70 7.57
N LEU A 255 -9.82 -17.79 6.59
CA LEU A 255 -10.51 -16.52 6.75
C LEU A 255 -12.00 -16.70 7.04
N ALA A 256 -12.68 -17.63 6.37
CA ALA A 256 -14.08 -17.96 6.63
C ALA A 256 -14.31 -18.39 8.09
N ASN A 257 -13.39 -19.20 8.63
CA ASN A 257 -13.44 -19.62 10.04
C ASN A 257 -13.17 -18.46 11.00
N ILE A 258 -12.13 -17.64 10.73
CA ILE A 258 -11.79 -16.48 11.57
C ILE A 258 -12.94 -15.47 11.59
N LEU A 259 -13.47 -15.12 10.43
CA LEU A 259 -14.56 -14.15 10.28
C LEU A 259 -15.90 -14.67 10.82
N SER A 260 -16.03 -15.96 11.09
CA SER A 260 -17.18 -16.51 11.79
C SER A 260 -17.16 -16.32 13.31
N ASN A 261 -16.00 -15.96 13.87
CA ASN A 261 -15.88 -15.60 15.27
C ASN A 261 -16.31 -14.14 15.44
N GLN A 262 -17.59 -13.94 15.75
CA GLN A 262 -18.19 -12.62 15.92
C GLN A 262 -17.46 -11.77 16.98
N SER A 263 -17.09 -12.36 18.12
CA SER A 263 -16.36 -11.64 19.18
C SER A 263 -14.98 -11.17 18.72
N PHE A 264 -14.27 -11.97 17.93
CA PHE A 264 -13.00 -11.55 17.34
C PHE A 264 -13.19 -10.40 16.34
N VAL A 265 -14.20 -10.48 15.47
CA VAL A 265 -14.51 -9.43 14.51
C VAL A 265 -14.88 -8.13 15.21
N GLU A 266 -15.72 -8.19 16.24
CA GLU A 266 -16.10 -7.03 17.06
C GLU A 266 -14.88 -6.39 17.72
N GLN A 267 -13.99 -7.16 18.34
CA GLN A 267 -12.75 -6.64 18.92
C GLN A 267 -11.86 -5.94 17.88
N VAL A 268 -11.69 -6.54 16.70
CA VAL A 268 -10.89 -5.93 15.62
C VAL A 268 -11.49 -4.59 15.18
N LEU A 269 -12.81 -4.51 15.05
CA LEU A 269 -13.52 -3.30 14.66
C LEU A 269 -13.48 -2.24 15.76
N GLU A 270 -13.67 -2.62 17.02
CA GLU A 270 -13.58 -1.73 18.17
C GLU A 270 -12.20 -1.08 18.25
N ILE A 271 -11.12 -1.88 18.15
CA ILE A 271 -9.75 -1.35 18.14
C ILE A 271 -9.54 -0.42 16.93
N ASN A 272 -10.03 -0.77 15.75
CA ASN A 272 -9.92 0.09 14.57
C ASN A 272 -10.64 1.43 14.76
N ASP A 273 -11.85 1.40 15.31
CA ASP A 273 -12.67 2.58 15.53
C ASP A 273 -12.07 3.48 16.62
N ASP A 274 -11.55 2.89 17.70
CA ASP A 274 -10.85 3.63 18.75
C ASP A 274 -9.61 4.33 18.22
N ILE A 275 -8.80 3.64 17.40
CA ILE A 275 -7.68 4.22 16.68
C ILE A 275 -8.20 5.40 15.84
N CYS A 276 -9.16 5.20 14.92
CA CYS A 276 -9.69 6.27 14.07
C CYS A 276 -10.27 7.46 14.86
N ARG A 277 -10.90 7.25 16.03
CA ARG A 277 -11.43 8.32 16.89
C ARG A 277 -10.34 9.16 17.55
N MET A 278 -9.14 8.62 17.75
CA MET A 278 -8.01 9.42 18.25
C MET A 278 -7.52 10.44 17.21
N TYR A 279 -7.94 10.32 15.96
CA TYR A 279 -7.48 11.13 14.83
C TYR A 279 -8.58 12.02 14.21
N LEU A 280 -9.79 12.03 14.80
CA LEU A 280 -10.94 12.89 14.44
C LEU A 280 -11.12 14.00 15.48
#